data_AF-A0A3D0XV03-F1
#
_entry.id   AF-A0A3D0XV03-F1
#
_cell.length_a   1.000
_cell.length_b   1.000
_cell.length_c   1.000
_cell.angle_alpha   90.00
_cell.angle_beta   90.00
_cell.angle_gamma   90.00
#
_symmetry.space_group_name_H-M   'P 1'
#
loop_
_entity.id
_entity.type
_entity.pdbx_description
1 polymer ?
#
loop_
_entity_poly.entity_id
_entity_poly.type
_entity_poly.pdbx_seq_one_letter_code
_entity_poly.pdbx_strand_id
1 'polypeptide(L)'
;MEKIEQLQQMLDQSRHVVFFGGAGVSTESGIPDFRSTDGLYHQKYPYPPETMLSHTFYRQHPEEFFTFYRDKMLYPNAKPNAAHKKLAELEQAGKLTAVVT
;
A
#
# COMPACT_ATOMS: atom_id res chain seq x y z
N MET A 1 21.31 -18.87 10.73
CA MET A 1 21.14 -17.45 10.39
C MET A 1 19.73 -17.05 10.72
N GLU A 2 19.59 -15.91 11.37
CA GLU A 2 18.30 -15.26 11.60
C GLU A 2 17.71 -14.81 10.25
N LYS A 3 16.37 -14.75 10.13
CA LYS A 3 15.70 -14.39 8.87
C LYS A 3 16.17 -13.02 8.32
N ILE A 4 16.49 -12.09 9.21
CA ILE A 4 16.98 -10.75 8.86
C ILE A 4 18.39 -10.82 8.26
N GLU A 5 19.28 -11.63 8.82
CA GLU A 5 20.64 -11.82 8.30
C GLU A 5 20.62 -12.40 6.88
N GLN A 6 19.73 -13.37 6.64
CA GLN A 6 19.55 -13.97 5.31
C GLN A 6 19.08 -12.93 4.29
N LEU A 7 18.12 -12.08 4.66
CA LEU A 7 17.65 -11.00 3.80
C LEU A 7 18.77 -10.00 3.48
N GLN A 8 19.55 -9.60 4.50
CA GLN A 8 20.68 -8.68 4.29
C GLN A 8 21.70 -9.27 3.31
N GLN A 9 22.05 -10.55 3.47
CA GLN A 9 22.96 -11.22 2.56
C GLN A 9 22.43 -11.24 1.11
N MET A 10 21.14 -11.49 0.92
CA MET A 10 20.52 -11.45 -0.41
C MET A 10 20.58 -10.04 -1.02
N LEU A 11 20.37 -8.99 -0.24
CA LEU A 11 20.46 -7.59 -0.69
C LEU A 11 21.90 -7.19 -1.05
N ASP A 12 22.88 -7.65 -0.27
CA ASP A 12 24.30 -7.36 -0.51
C ASP A 12 24.78 -8.00 -1.82
N GLN A 13 24.39 -9.24 -2.07
CA GLN A 13 24.77 -10.01 -3.26
C GLN A 13 23.99 -9.59 -4.52
N SER A 14 22.79 -9.02 -4.38
CA SER A 14 21.96 -8.61 -5.52
C SER A 14 22.42 -7.29 -6.13
N ARG A 15 22.39 -7.23 -7.47
CA ARG A 15 22.60 -5.99 -8.24
C ARG A 15 21.30 -5.36 -8.73
N HIS A 16 20.22 -6.14 -8.82
CA HIS A 16 18.92 -5.72 -9.31
C HIS A 16 17.82 -6.21 -8.39
N VAL A 17 17.49 -5.42 -7.37
CA VAL A 17 16.38 -5.71 -6.46
C VAL A 17 15.10 -5.12 -7.04
N VAL A 18 13.99 -5.85 -6.90
CA VAL A 18 12.65 -5.33 -7.18
C VAL A 18 11.83 -5.44 -5.91
N PHE A 19 11.19 -4.34 -5.53
CA PHE A 19 10.24 -4.33 -4.42
C PHE A 19 8.82 -4.51 -4.97
N PHE A 20 8.09 -5.49 -4.44
CA PHE A 20 6.66 -5.68 -4.69
C PHE A 20 5.90 -5.42 -3.40
N GLY A 21 5.19 -4.29 -3.36
CA GLY A 21 4.48 -3.81 -2.18
C GLY A 21 2.98 -3.73 -2.42
N GLY A 22 2.24 -3.62 -1.32
CA GLY A 22 0.81 -3.29 -1.35
C GLY A 22 0.47 -2.39 -0.16
N ALA A 23 -0.83 -2.21 0.10
CA ALA A 23 -1.33 -1.30 1.13
C ALA A 23 -0.70 -1.50 2.53
N GLY A 24 -0.32 -2.75 2.87
CA GLY A 24 0.34 -3.07 4.14
C GLY A 24 1.59 -2.22 4.43
N VAL A 25 2.35 -1.85 3.39
CA VAL A 25 3.57 -1.02 3.50
C VAL A 25 3.24 0.39 4.00
N SER A 26 2.01 0.85 3.80
CA SER A 26 1.54 2.20 4.17
C SER A 26 0.79 2.26 5.50
N THR A 27 0.59 1.14 6.19
CA THR A 27 -0.12 1.10 7.47
C THR A 27 0.56 1.96 8.55
N GLU A 28 1.89 1.90 8.64
CA GLU A 28 2.66 2.78 9.54
C GLU A 28 2.64 4.27 9.12
N SER A 29 2.15 4.58 7.92
CA SER A 29 1.91 5.96 7.47
C SER A 29 0.51 6.46 7.85
N GLY A 30 -0.26 5.67 8.62
CA GLY A 30 -1.63 5.99 9.02
C GLY A 30 -2.69 5.66 7.96
N ILE A 31 -2.32 4.89 6.92
CA ILE A 31 -3.23 4.48 5.84
C ILE A 31 -3.65 3.03 6.10
N PRO A 32 -4.91 2.74 6.46
CA PRO A 32 -5.36 1.38 6.70
C PRO A 32 -5.24 0.54 5.43
N ASP A 33 -4.97 -0.75 5.61
CA ASP A 33 -5.06 -1.68 4.50
C ASP A 33 -6.53 -2.05 4.21
N PHE A 34 -6.73 -2.91 3.21
CA PHE A 34 -8.06 -3.34 2.83
C PHE A 34 -8.64 -4.43 3.74
N ARG A 35 -7.81 -5.39 4.19
CA ARG A 35 -8.26 -6.71 4.65
C ARG A 35 -7.92 -7.06 6.11
N SER A 36 -7.09 -6.29 6.79
CA SER A 36 -6.82 -6.49 8.22
C SER A 36 -8.08 -6.28 9.05
N THR A 37 -8.06 -6.70 10.32
CA THR A 37 -9.18 -6.56 11.27
C THR A 37 -9.70 -5.12 11.37
N ASP A 38 -8.81 -4.14 11.26
CA ASP A 38 -9.13 -2.69 11.24
C ASP A 38 -9.18 -2.11 9.82
N GLY A 39 -9.08 -2.96 8.80
CA GLY A 39 -9.04 -2.60 7.40
C GLY A 39 -10.40 -2.12 6.85
N LEU A 40 -10.34 -1.52 5.67
CA LEU A 40 -11.50 -0.89 5.01
C LEU A 40 -12.72 -1.81 4.87
N TYR A 41 -12.51 -3.11 4.70
CA TYR A 41 -13.59 -4.08 4.44
C TYR A 41 -14.42 -4.45 5.68
N HIS A 42 -13.98 -4.07 6.87
CA HIS A 42 -14.73 -4.30 8.12
C HIS A 42 -15.68 -3.14 8.49
N GLN A 43 -15.73 -2.07 7.67
CA GLN A 43 -16.55 -0.89 7.95
C GLN A 43 -17.97 -1.05 7.37
N LYS A 44 -18.99 -0.63 8.15
CA LYS A 44 -20.41 -0.78 7.76
C LYS A 44 -20.81 0.29 6.74
N TYR A 45 -20.82 -0.09 5.48
CA TYR A 45 -21.40 0.66 4.36
C TYR A 45 -22.62 -0.06 3.78
N PRO A 46 -23.49 0.63 3.00
CA PRO A 46 -24.64 -0.01 2.35
C PRO A 46 -24.25 -1.14 1.38
N TYR A 47 -23.03 -1.10 0.84
CA TYR A 47 -22.47 -2.10 -0.06
C TYR A 47 -21.06 -2.51 0.39
N PRO A 48 -20.59 -3.71 0.01
CA PRO A 48 -19.20 -4.11 0.25
C PRO A 48 -18.22 -3.12 -0.38
N PRO A 49 -17.15 -2.71 0.30
CA PRO A 49 -16.20 -1.74 -0.25
C PRO A 49 -15.55 -2.17 -1.58
N GLU A 50 -15.32 -3.47 -1.80
CA GLU A 50 -14.87 -4.00 -3.10
C GLU A 50 -15.83 -3.65 -4.23
N THR A 51 -17.13 -3.77 -3.96
CA THR A 51 -18.20 -3.41 -4.90
C THR A 51 -18.18 -1.90 -5.12
N MET A 52 -18.12 -1.12 -4.03
CA MET A 52 -18.11 0.34 -4.10
C MET A 52 -16.92 0.90 -4.87
N LEU A 53 -15.78 0.20 -4.89
CA LEU A 53 -14.58 0.58 -5.65
C LEU A 53 -14.55 0.05 -7.09
N SER A 54 -15.53 -0.74 -7.51
CA SER A 54 -15.56 -1.31 -8.86
C SER A 54 -15.92 -0.28 -9.93
N HIS A 55 -15.42 -0.47 -11.16
CA HIS A 55 -15.77 0.36 -12.30
C HIS A 55 -17.29 0.37 -12.56
N THR A 56 -17.95 -0.79 -12.45
CA THR A 56 -19.39 -0.89 -12.65
C THR A 56 -20.16 -0.03 -11.64
N PHE A 57 -19.77 -0.07 -10.37
CA PHE A 57 -20.40 0.74 -9.33
C PHE A 57 -20.15 2.23 -9.55
N TYR A 58 -18.93 2.64 -9.90
CA TYR A 58 -18.63 4.02 -10.29
C TYR A 58 -19.56 4.52 -11.42
N ARG A 59 -19.82 3.69 -12.43
CA ARG A 59 -20.65 4.06 -13.59
C ARG A 59 -22.15 4.13 -13.26
N GLN A 60 -22.62 3.32 -12.32
CA GLN A 60 -24.04 3.21 -11.98
C GLN A 60 -24.44 4.09 -10.78
N HIS A 61 -23.51 4.32 -9.85
CA HIS A 61 -23.69 4.99 -8.56
C HIS A 61 -22.55 5.99 -8.30
N PRO A 62 -22.38 7.03 -9.16
CA PRO A 62 -21.24 7.92 -9.07
C PRO A 62 -21.21 8.74 -7.77
N GLU A 63 -22.35 9.16 -7.25
CA GLU A 63 -22.42 9.96 -6.01
C GLU A 63 -21.98 9.13 -4.78
N GLU A 64 -22.47 7.89 -4.67
CA GLU A 64 -22.09 6.97 -3.61
C GLU A 64 -20.62 6.55 -3.72
N PHE A 65 -20.13 6.34 -4.95
CA PHE A 65 -18.70 6.10 -5.21
C PHE A 65 -17.84 7.25 -4.68
N PHE A 66 -18.15 8.49 -5.06
CA PHE A 66 -17.34 9.65 -4.65
C PHE A 66 -17.48 9.98 -3.17
N THR A 67 -18.61 9.64 -2.54
CA THR A 67 -18.77 9.73 -1.09
C THR A 67 -17.83 8.77 -0.38
N PHE A 68 -17.91 7.48 -0.72
CA PHE A 68 -17.00 6.47 -0.17
C PHE A 68 -15.53 6.80 -0.43
N TYR A 69 -15.20 7.20 -1.66
CA TYR A 69 -13.84 7.53 -2.05
C TYR A 69 -13.26 8.68 -1.23
N ARG A 70 -14.01 9.76 -1.01
CA ARG A 70 -13.55 10.90 -0.20
C ARG A 70 -13.39 10.54 1.27
N ASP A 71 -14.30 9.73 1.80
CA ASP A 71 -14.29 9.35 3.21
C ASP A 71 -13.15 8.37 3.55
N LYS A 72 -12.73 7.57 2.58
CA LYS A 72 -11.95 6.34 2.86
C LYS A 72 -10.70 6.13 2.02
N MET A 73 -10.55 6.83 0.90
CA MET A 73 -9.39 6.64 0.00
C MET A 73 -8.43 7.83 0.00
N LEU A 74 -8.79 8.95 0.64
CA LEU A 74 -7.99 10.17 0.64
C LEU A 74 -7.26 10.37 1.97
N TYR A 75 -5.92 10.38 1.90
CA TYR A 75 -5.03 10.61 3.03
C TYR A 75 -4.03 11.75 2.71
N PRO A 76 -4.50 13.00 2.51
CA PRO A 76 -3.68 14.09 1.95
C PRO A 76 -2.48 14.49 2.82
N ASN A 77 -2.55 14.20 4.12
CA ASN A 77 -1.49 14.53 5.07
C ASN A 77 -0.52 13.37 5.33
N ALA A 78 -0.75 12.19 4.74
CA ALA A 78 0.13 11.04 4.93
C ALA A 78 1.55 11.36 4.44
N LYS A 79 2.54 10.81 5.14
CA LYS A 79 3.96 10.98 4.82
C LYS A 79 4.63 9.61 4.71
N PRO A 80 5.68 9.48 3.89
CA PRO A 80 6.44 8.23 3.77
C PRO A 80 6.99 7.78 5.13
N ASN A 81 6.68 6.54 5.53
CA ASN A 81 7.27 5.88 6.71
C ASN A 81 8.71 5.36 6.45
N ALA A 82 9.25 4.61 7.42
CA ALA A 82 10.60 4.06 7.36
C ALA A 82 10.82 3.12 6.16
N ALA A 83 9.83 2.29 5.80
CA ALA A 83 9.93 1.38 4.67
C ALA A 83 10.09 2.14 3.34
N HIS A 84 9.26 3.15 3.10
CA HIS A 84 9.35 3.99 1.91
C HIS A 84 10.69 4.73 1.81
N LYS A 85 11.16 5.29 2.93
CA LYS A 85 12.46 5.97 2.99
C LYS A 85 13.60 5.00 2.69
N LYS A 86 13.52 3.77 3.20
CA LYS A 86 14.54 2.75 2.94
C LYS A 86 14.58 2.30 1.49
N LEU A 87 13.42 2.17 0.85
CA LEU A 87 13.34 1.88 -0.59
C LEU A 87 13.97 3.01 -1.41
N ALA A 88 13.71 4.27 -1.06
CA ALA A 88 14.34 5.42 -1.71
C ALA A 88 15.86 5.43 -1.53
N GLU A 89 16.38 5.10 -0.34
CA GLU A 89 17.83 4.95 -0.11
C GLU A 89 18.44 3.84 -0.99
N LEU A 90 17.77 2.69 -1.12
CA LEU A 90 18.24 1.57 -1.94
C LEU A 90 18.22 1.91 -3.44
N GLU A 91 17.25 2.69 -3.89
CA GLU A 91 17.20 3.21 -5.26
C GLU A 91 18.35 4.18 -5.53
N GLN A 92 18.58 5.14 -4.62
CA GLN A 92 19.70 6.08 -4.72
C GLN A 92 21.06 5.40 -4.70
N ALA A 93 21.19 4.29 -3.96
CA ALA A 93 22.39 3.45 -3.94
C ALA A 93 22.56 2.58 -5.20
N GLY A 94 21.63 2.63 -6.16
CA GLY A 94 21.66 1.82 -7.39
C GLY A 94 21.36 0.33 -7.17
N LYS A 95 20.81 -0.04 -6.00
CA LYS A 95 20.51 -1.42 -5.62
C LYS A 95 19.08 -1.81 -5.99
N LEU A 96 18.12 -0.91 -5.77
CA LEU A 96 16.73 -1.10 -6.13
C LEU A 96 16.52 -0.64 -7.58
N THR A 97 16.08 -1.56 -8.44
CA THR A 97 15.83 -1.30 -9.87
C THR A 97 14.38 -0.89 -10.13
N ALA A 98 13.43 -1.41 -9.36
CA ALA A 98 12.03 -1.09 -9.55
C ALA A 98 11.20 -1.25 -8.26
N VAL A 99 10.14 -0.45 -8.19
CA VAL A 99 9.05 -0.58 -7.23
C VAL A 99 7.77 -0.92 -8.01
N VAL A 100 7.13 -2.02 -7.66
CA VAL A 100 5.82 -2.44 -8.15
C VAL A 100 4.85 -2.35 -6.97
N THR A 101 3.81 -1.52 -7.09
CA THR A 101 2.88 -1.18 -6.01
C THR A 101 1.46 -0.96 -6.49
#